data_AF-A0A8U1EUX0-F1
#
_entry.id   AF-A0A8U1EUX0-F1
#
_cell.length_a   1.000
_cell.length_b   1.000
_cell.length_c   1.000
_cell.angle_alpha   90.00
_cell.angle_beta   90.00
_cell.angle_gamma   90.00
#
_symmetry.space_group_name_H-M   'P 1'
#
loop_
_entity.id
_entity.type
_entity.pdbx_description
1 polymer ?
#
loop_
_entity_poly.entity_id
_entity_poly.type
_entity_poly.pdbx_seq_one_letter_code
_entity_poly.pdbx_strand_id
1 'polypeptide(L)'
;MRKEQVKMSLKNTKTWSRVLVPVLLLCCVSYYYSHFFLQSLPCKTCMVVGNGFAIKNTSLGSAINKYDIVIRLNDAPVRGYEADVGNKTTMRLFYPESASYNPSIHNDPDTLMVLVPFKQQDVRWLKEILYNEKRIRKGFWKPPPEIWLGKTSHIRILDPYFLQQTASRMLHLPLNTPPKTNQIPAHPTTGILAIYVALNYCDVIHIAGFGYPESKDLKHPIHYYGYDTMKSMKNSYHNLSHEVKALKRLEDSGAVVYLHPHS
;
A
#
# COMPACT_ATOMS: atom_id res chain seq x y z
N MET A 1 -26.14 -3.85 -5.20
CA MET A 1 -26.28 -5.09 -5.99
C MET A 1 -25.49 -6.19 -5.30
N ARG A 2 -26.17 -7.22 -4.80
CA ARG A 2 -25.60 -8.35 -4.06
C ARG A 2 -25.07 -9.43 -5.03
N LYS A 3 -24.10 -10.21 -4.51
CA LYS A 3 -23.58 -11.53 -4.93
C LYS A 3 -22.37 -11.50 -5.89
N GLU A 4 -21.33 -12.22 -5.47
CA GLU A 4 -20.12 -12.66 -6.23
C GLU A 4 -18.74 -12.02 -5.98
N GLN A 5 -18.46 -11.40 -4.83
CA GLN A 5 -17.07 -11.13 -4.45
C GLN A 5 -16.80 -11.47 -3.00
N VAL A 6 -16.34 -12.71 -2.80
CA VAL A 6 -15.16 -13.15 -2.02
C VAL A 6 -15.27 -14.68 -1.99
N LYS A 7 -14.75 -15.33 -3.03
CA LYS A 7 -14.29 -16.72 -2.93
C LYS A 7 -12.79 -16.69 -3.15
N MET A 8 -12.05 -16.27 -2.13
CA MET A 8 -10.66 -16.69 -2.00
C MET A 8 -10.69 -18.00 -1.21
N SER A 9 -11.01 -19.10 -1.90
CA SER A 9 -10.86 -20.42 -1.31
C SER A 9 -9.35 -20.71 -1.24
N LEU A 10 -8.80 -20.76 -0.02
CA LEU A 10 -7.44 -21.17 0.29
C LEU A 10 -7.12 -22.64 -0.09
N LYS A 11 -7.98 -23.32 -0.88
CA LYS A 11 -7.86 -24.75 -1.21
C LYS A 11 -7.14 -25.07 -2.51
N ASN A 12 -6.46 -24.13 -3.17
CA ASN A 12 -5.86 -24.47 -4.47
C ASN A 12 -4.46 -23.89 -4.68
N THR A 13 -3.50 -24.27 -3.84
CA THR A 13 -2.07 -24.02 -4.05
C THR A 13 -1.52 -24.65 -5.34
N LYS A 14 -2.27 -25.56 -5.99
CA LYS A 14 -1.85 -26.23 -7.23
C LYS A 14 -2.24 -25.51 -8.53
N THR A 15 -3.08 -24.47 -8.50
CA THR A 15 -3.51 -23.75 -9.72
C THR A 15 -2.76 -22.44 -9.94
N TRP A 16 -1.91 -22.01 -8.99
CA TRP A 16 -1.11 -20.78 -9.08
C TRP A 16 0.11 -20.93 -9.98
N SER A 17 0.58 -22.16 -10.21
CA SER A 17 1.81 -22.45 -10.95
C SER A 17 1.70 -22.28 -12.47
N ARG A 18 0.51 -22.04 -13.04
CA ARG A 18 0.32 -21.94 -14.50
C ARG A 18 0.27 -20.51 -15.05
N VAL A 19 0.19 -19.49 -14.20
CA VAL A 19 0.10 -18.07 -14.62
C VAL A 19 1.27 -17.23 -14.11
N LEU A 20 1.92 -17.64 -13.02
CA LEU A 20 3.10 -16.95 -12.46
C LEU A 20 4.39 -17.21 -13.23
N VAL A 21 4.53 -18.40 -13.81
CA VAL A 21 5.78 -18.86 -14.44
C VAL A 21 6.21 -18.01 -15.64
N PRO A 22 5.31 -17.53 -16.53
CA PRO A 22 5.71 -16.66 -17.64
C PRO A 22 6.08 -15.22 -17.22
N VAL A 23 5.64 -14.75 -16.04
CA VAL A 23 5.91 -13.39 -15.53
C VAL A 23 7.23 -13.32 -14.75
N LEU A 24 7.67 -14.44 -14.17
CA LEU A 24 8.89 -14.52 -13.36
C LEU A 24 10.19 -14.57 -14.19
N LEU A 25 10.13 -15.04 -15.44
CA LEU A 25 11.32 -15.29 -16.27
C LEU A 25 12.05 -14.04 -16.80
N LEU A 26 11.47 -12.85 -16.67
CA LEU A 26 12.14 -11.56 -16.99
C LEU A 26 12.70 -10.84 -15.74
N CYS A 27 12.42 -11.33 -14.54
CA CYS A 27 12.78 -10.65 -13.28
C CYS A 27 14.06 -11.17 -12.61
N CYS A 28 14.62 -12.30 -13.04
CA CYS A 28 15.72 -12.94 -12.33
C CYS A 28 17.03 -12.12 -12.31
N VAL A 29 17.30 -11.30 -13.34
CA VAL A 29 18.53 -10.49 -13.38
C VAL A 29 18.42 -9.23 -12.49
N SER A 30 17.24 -8.62 -12.44
CA SER A 30 16.96 -7.43 -11.62
C SER A 30 16.79 -7.75 -10.13
N TYR A 31 16.40 -8.99 -9.80
CA TYR A 31 16.21 -9.46 -8.42
C TYR A 31 17.53 -9.47 -7.65
N TYR A 32 18.62 -9.95 -8.25
CA TYR A 32 19.95 -9.97 -7.62
C TYR A 32 20.50 -8.57 -7.39
N TYR A 33 20.34 -7.65 -8.34
CA TYR A 33 20.88 -6.28 -8.20
C TYR A 33 20.10 -5.42 -7.18
N SER A 34 18.77 -5.55 -7.15
CA SER A 34 17.93 -4.80 -6.19
C SER A 34 18.08 -5.32 -4.75
N HIS A 35 18.27 -6.62 -4.56
CA HIS A 35 18.44 -7.23 -3.23
C HIS A 35 19.81 -6.93 -2.62
N PHE A 36 20.86 -6.78 -3.45
CA PHE A 36 22.23 -6.49 -3.02
C PHE A 36 22.52 -5.01 -2.78
N PHE A 37 21.76 -4.08 -3.38
CA PHE A 37 21.87 -2.63 -3.12
C PHE A 37 21.13 -2.16 -1.87
N LEU A 38 19.93 -2.72 -1.61
CA LEU A 38 19.43 -2.89 -0.24
C LEU A 38 20.42 -3.85 0.46
N GLN A 39 20.48 -4.16 1.75
CA GLN A 39 21.56 -4.99 2.35
C GLN A 39 22.98 -4.37 2.36
N SER A 40 23.47 -3.69 1.32
CA SER A 40 24.79 -3.02 1.34
C SER A 40 24.80 -1.67 2.06
N LEU A 41 23.63 -1.14 2.44
CA LEU A 41 23.52 0.09 3.22
C LEU A 41 23.75 -0.25 4.71
N PRO A 42 24.70 0.43 5.40
CA PRO A 42 25.10 0.07 6.77
C PRO A 42 24.01 0.33 7.84
N CYS A 43 22.94 1.05 7.50
CA CYS A 43 21.68 1.16 8.24
C CYS A 43 20.63 1.78 7.31
N LYS A 44 19.52 1.09 7.06
CA LYS A 44 18.46 1.52 6.12
C LYS A 44 17.35 2.19 6.88
N THR A 45 17.33 3.51 6.80
CA THR A 45 16.26 4.34 7.37
C THR A 45 15.09 4.41 6.40
N CYS A 46 13.90 4.04 6.87
CA CYS A 46 12.68 4.04 6.10
C CYS A 46 11.66 5.01 6.66
N MET A 47 11.09 5.82 5.77
CA MET A 47 9.92 6.63 6.04
C MET A 47 8.72 6.04 5.32
N VAL A 48 7.68 5.64 6.05
CA VAL A 48 6.37 5.31 5.45
C VAL A 48 5.47 6.53 5.58
N VAL A 49 5.06 7.08 4.44
CA VAL A 49 4.16 8.24 4.39
C VAL A 49 2.74 7.75 4.08
N GLY A 50 1.89 7.79 5.11
CA GLY A 50 0.46 7.57 4.99
C GLY A 50 -0.26 8.75 4.36
N ASN A 51 -1.53 8.53 4.01
CA ASN A 51 -2.34 9.53 3.30
C ASN A 51 -3.15 10.42 4.25
N GLY A 52 -3.08 10.18 5.56
CA GLY A 52 -3.92 10.80 6.57
C GLY A 52 -3.71 12.30 6.68
N PHE A 53 -4.76 13.03 7.08
CA PHE A 53 -4.72 14.48 7.24
C PHE A 53 -3.69 14.96 8.27
N ALA A 54 -3.29 14.13 9.24
CA ALA A 54 -2.34 14.49 10.30
C ALA A 54 -0.98 15.04 9.80
N ILE A 55 -0.59 14.75 8.55
CA ILE A 55 0.65 15.30 7.97
C ILE A 55 0.47 16.71 7.38
N LYS A 56 -0.77 17.18 7.20
CA LYS A 56 -1.05 18.47 6.57
C LYS A 56 -0.57 19.63 7.44
N ASN A 57 0.09 20.62 6.83
CA ASN A 57 0.67 21.81 7.49
C ASN A 57 1.74 21.49 8.56
N THR A 58 2.40 20.34 8.47
CA THR A 58 3.44 19.93 9.42
C THR A 58 4.84 20.36 9.00
N SER A 59 5.03 20.77 7.74
CA SER A 59 6.34 21.14 7.18
C SER A 59 7.43 20.04 7.28
N LEU A 60 7.03 18.77 7.41
CA LEU A 60 7.95 17.63 7.57
C LEU A 60 8.70 17.24 6.29
N GLY A 61 8.38 17.83 5.15
CA GLY A 61 8.86 17.35 3.85
C GLY A 61 10.38 17.32 3.72
N SER A 62 11.06 18.33 4.26
CA SER A 62 12.53 18.36 4.28
C SER A 62 13.13 17.25 5.14
N ALA A 63 12.48 16.88 6.25
CA ALA A 63 12.90 15.78 7.11
C ALA A 63 12.62 14.41 6.46
N ILE A 64 11.47 14.24 5.81
CA ILE A 64 11.09 13.02 5.07
C ILE A 64 12.10 12.72 3.95
N ASN A 65 12.59 13.76 3.27
CA ASN A 65 13.54 13.59 2.17
C ASN A 65 14.92 13.06 2.61
N LYS A 66 15.26 13.09 3.91
CA LYS A 66 16.54 12.63 4.45
C LYS A 66 16.65 11.11 4.62
N TYR A 67 15.53 10.39 4.58
CA TYR A 67 15.53 8.93 4.75
C TYR A 67 16.06 8.23 3.50
N ASP A 68 16.71 7.09 3.66
CA ASP A 68 17.23 6.29 2.55
C ASP A 68 16.09 5.84 1.63
N ILE A 69 15.01 5.35 2.23
CA ILE A 69 13.84 4.81 1.56
C ILE A 69 12.59 5.58 1.98
N VAL A 70 11.85 6.12 1.02
CA VAL A 70 10.53 6.72 1.25
C VAL A 70 9.47 5.86 0.56
N ILE A 71 8.59 5.27 1.36
CA ILE A 71 7.48 4.42 0.92
C ILE A 71 6.18 5.25 0.94
N ARG A 72 5.53 5.39 -0.22
CA ARG A 72 4.23 6.06 -0.38
C ARG A 72 3.15 5.08 -0.80
N LEU A 73 1.90 5.51 -0.71
CA LEU A 73 0.74 4.63 -0.88
C LEU A 73 -0.24 5.21 -1.89
N ASN A 74 -0.87 4.31 -2.66
CA ASN A 74 -2.00 4.63 -3.53
C ASN A 74 -1.67 5.77 -4.52
N ASP A 75 -2.67 6.53 -4.94
CA ASP A 75 -2.53 7.70 -5.81
C ASP A 75 -2.40 9.01 -5.02
N ALA A 76 -1.70 8.98 -3.88
CA ALA A 76 -1.52 10.18 -3.06
C ALA A 76 -0.63 11.21 -3.79
N PRO A 77 -1.06 12.47 -3.95
CA PRO A 77 -0.28 13.48 -4.63
C PRO A 77 0.91 13.91 -3.78
N VAL A 78 2.01 14.21 -4.46
CA VAL A 78 3.21 14.82 -3.86
C VAL A 78 3.33 16.29 -4.29
N ARG A 79 3.06 16.57 -5.57
CA ARG A 79 3.14 17.92 -6.11
C ARG A 79 2.06 18.82 -5.49
N GLY A 80 2.46 20.00 -5.04
CA GLY A 80 1.62 20.93 -4.29
C GLY A 80 1.53 20.64 -2.78
N TYR A 81 2.19 19.59 -2.30
CA TYR A 81 2.21 19.17 -0.89
C TYR A 81 3.63 18.94 -0.36
N GLU A 82 4.66 19.27 -1.14
CA GLU A 82 6.07 18.91 -0.87
C GLU A 82 6.56 19.45 0.47
N ALA A 83 6.06 20.61 0.90
CA ALA A 83 6.39 21.17 2.22
C ALA A 83 6.05 20.20 3.35
N ASP A 84 4.92 19.50 3.25
CA ASP A 84 4.42 18.59 4.28
C ASP A 84 4.91 17.16 4.07
N VAL A 85 4.84 16.66 2.83
CA VAL A 85 5.03 15.24 2.53
C VAL A 85 6.38 14.92 1.90
N GLY A 86 7.20 15.92 1.60
CA GLY A 86 8.47 15.77 0.88
C GLY A 86 8.26 15.49 -0.60
N ASN A 87 9.36 15.35 -1.35
CA ASN A 87 9.32 15.06 -2.79
C ASN A 87 10.03 13.75 -3.19
N LYS A 88 10.80 13.14 -2.27
CA LYS A 88 11.43 11.83 -2.49
C LYS A 88 10.41 10.71 -2.42
N THR A 89 10.47 9.76 -3.35
CA THR A 89 9.73 8.49 -3.34
C THR A 89 10.61 7.37 -3.89
N THR A 90 10.96 6.42 -3.03
CA THR A 90 11.75 5.24 -3.46
C THR A 90 10.83 4.11 -3.89
N MET A 91 9.70 3.94 -3.20
CA MET A 91 8.74 2.88 -3.43
C MET A 91 7.31 3.42 -3.28
N ARG A 92 6.40 3.00 -4.16
CA ARG A 92 4.97 3.30 -4.02
C ARG A 92 4.14 2.02 -4.11
N LEU A 93 3.45 1.68 -3.03
CA LEU A 93 2.52 0.55 -3.01
C LEU A 93 1.16 1.00 -3.54
N PHE A 94 0.59 0.25 -4.48
CA PHE A 94 -0.68 0.58 -5.10
C PHE A 94 -1.45 -0.69 -5.51
N TYR A 95 -2.72 -0.52 -5.84
CA TYR A 95 -3.57 -1.55 -6.44
C TYR A 95 -4.37 -0.91 -7.59
N PRO A 96 -4.99 -1.67 -8.51
CA PRO A 96 -5.52 -1.11 -9.76
C PRO A 96 -6.48 0.07 -9.56
N GLU A 97 -7.39 -0.01 -8.59
CA GLU A 97 -8.36 1.06 -8.32
C GLU A 97 -7.74 2.34 -7.69
N SER A 98 -6.52 2.24 -7.17
CA SER A 98 -5.73 3.34 -6.61
C SER A 98 -4.48 3.67 -7.44
N ALA A 99 -4.41 3.17 -8.67
CA ALA A 99 -3.30 3.43 -9.58
C ALA A 99 -3.49 4.73 -10.36
N SER A 100 -2.40 5.45 -10.59
CA SER A 100 -2.34 6.51 -11.61
C SER A 100 -1.94 5.91 -12.95
N TYR A 101 -2.54 6.41 -14.03
CA TYR A 101 -2.13 6.05 -15.39
C TYR A 101 -0.73 6.63 -15.73
N ASN A 102 -0.32 7.71 -15.07
CA ASN A 102 0.98 8.35 -15.23
C ASN A 102 1.69 8.49 -13.87
N PRO A 103 2.36 7.43 -13.38
CA PRO A 103 3.00 7.45 -12.08
C PRO A 103 4.14 8.49 -11.98
N SER A 104 4.73 8.94 -13.10
CA SER A 104 5.85 9.90 -13.10
C SER A 104 5.47 11.31 -12.63
N ILE A 105 4.17 11.62 -12.49
CA ILE A 105 3.72 12.94 -12.03
C ILE A 105 4.08 13.16 -10.56
N HIS A 106 3.95 12.14 -9.70
CA HIS A 106 4.08 12.28 -8.25
C HIS A 106 5.21 11.44 -7.65
N ASN A 107 6.16 11.00 -8.48
CA ASN A 107 7.23 10.09 -8.10
C ASN A 107 8.53 10.46 -8.81
N ASP A 108 9.66 10.04 -8.22
CA ASP A 108 10.96 10.12 -8.85
C ASP A 108 11.05 9.18 -10.07
N PRO A 109 11.94 9.45 -11.05
CA PRO A 109 12.09 8.62 -12.25
C PRO A 109 12.39 7.14 -11.99
N ASP A 110 13.01 6.83 -10.84
CA ASP A 110 13.45 5.49 -10.45
C ASP A 110 12.61 4.88 -9.32
N THR A 111 11.46 5.48 -9.00
CA THR A 111 10.53 4.91 -8.02
C THR A 111 10.06 3.52 -8.44
N LEU A 112 10.15 2.56 -7.51
CA LEU A 112 9.57 1.23 -7.67
C LEU A 112 8.05 1.28 -7.45
N MET A 113 7.31 0.87 -8.47
CA MET A 113 5.85 0.77 -8.41
C MET A 113 5.47 -0.64 -7.98
N VAL A 114 5.02 -0.81 -6.74
CA VAL A 114 4.75 -2.12 -6.14
C VAL A 114 3.26 -2.41 -6.14
N LEU A 115 2.82 -3.32 -7.00
CA LEU A 115 1.45 -3.81 -7.04
C LEU A 115 1.15 -4.69 -5.82
N VAL A 116 0.10 -4.35 -5.08
CA VAL A 116 -0.45 -5.15 -3.99
C VAL A 116 -1.66 -5.94 -4.51
N PRO A 117 -1.55 -7.27 -4.70
CA PRO A 117 -2.63 -8.08 -5.22
C PRO A 117 -3.62 -8.50 -4.12
N PHE A 118 -4.74 -7.78 -3.98
CA PHE A 118 -5.81 -8.13 -3.06
C PHE A 118 -6.75 -9.20 -3.63
N LYS A 119 -6.85 -9.28 -4.96
CA LYS A 119 -7.73 -10.20 -5.68
C LYS A 119 -7.08 -10.63 -7.00
N GLN A 120 -7.52 -11.77 -7.54
CA GLN A 120 -6.99 -12.32 -8.80
C GLN A 120 -7.09 -11.33 -9.97
N GLN A 121 -8.14 -10.50 -9.96
CA GLN A 121 -8.36 -9.46 -10.96
C GLN A 121 -7.22 -8.43 -10.98
N ASP A 122 -6.49 -8.22 -9.88
CA ASP A 122 -5.40 -7.24 -9.82
C ASP A 122 -4.20 -7.70 -10.63
N VAL A 123 -3.84 -8.98 -10.50
CA VAL A 123 -2.77 -9.59 -11.30
C VAL A 123 -3.19 -9.69 -12.77
N ARG A 124 -4.48 -9.98 -13.02
CA ARG A 124 -5.03 -9.97 -14.38
C ARG A 124 -4.91 -8.58 -15.01
N TRP A 125 -5.27 -7.51 -14.30
CA TRP A 125 -5.15 -6.14 -14.79
C TRP A 125 -3.70 -5.79 -15.14
N LEU A 126 -2.73 -6.19 -14.30
CA LEU A 126 -1.32 -5.96 -14.63
C LEU A 126 -0.90 -6.70 -15.90
N LYS A 127 -1.34 -7.96 -16.09
CA LYS A 127 -1.12 -8.70 -17.33
C LYS A 127 -1.72 -7.97 -18.54
N GLU A 128 -2.96 -7.49 -18.42
CA GLU A 128 -3.64 -6.74 -19.48
C GLU A 128 -2.87 -5.46 -19.85
N ILE A 129 -2.29 -4.77 -18.87
CA ILE A 129 -1.42 -3.59 -19.09
C ILE A 129 -0.11 -3.98 -19.78
N LEU A 130 0.62 -4.97 -19.25
CA LEU A 130 1.96 -5.33 -19.72
C LEU A 130 1.97 -5.91 -21.13
N TYR A 131 0.97 -6.72 -21.46
CA TYR A 131 0.85 -7.39 -22.76
C TYR A 131 -0.09 -6.67 -23.72
N ASN A 132 -0.59 -5.49 -23.32
CA ASN A 132 -1.55 -4.71 -24.10
C ASN A 132 -2.81 -5.52 -24.52
N GLU A 133 -3.27 -6.42 -23.65
CA GLU A 133 -4.48 -7.23 -23.91
C GLU A 133 -5.76 -6.38 -23.74
N LYS A 134 -6.93 -6.96 -24.01
CA LYS A 134 -8.21 -6.28 -23.80
C LYS A 134 -8.45 -6.03 -22.30
N ARG A 135 -8.74 -4.78 -21.93
CA ARG A 135 -8.96 -4.38 -20.54
C ARG A 135 -10.34 -4.81 -20.08
N ILE A 136 -10.42 -5.45 -18.91
CA ILE A 136 -11.69 -5.90 -18.32
C ILE A 136 -11.99 -5.12 -17.04
N ARG A 137 -12.95 -4.20 -17.12
CA ARG A 137 -13.40 -3.39 -15.97
C ARG A 137 -14.25 -4.16 -14.96
N LYS A 138 -14.83 -5.30 -15.34
CA LYS A 138 -15.69 -6.10 -14.46
C LYS A 138 -14.89 -6.64 -13.26
N GLY A 139 -15.38 -6.32 -12.06
CA GLY A 139 -14.83 -6.80 -10.80
C GLY A 139 -14.02 -5.76 -10.01
N PHE A 140 -13.94 -4.52 -10.49
CA PHE A 140 -13.36 -3.39 -9.78
C PHE A 140 -14.45 -2.44 -9.29
N TRP A 141 -14.31 -1.93 -8.06
CA TRP A 141 -15.28 -0.98 -7.48
C TRP A 141 -15.12 0.44 -8.02
N LYS A 142 -13.91 0.76 -8.51
CA LYS A 142 -13.58 1.95 -9.28
C LYS A 142 -12.82 1.51 -10.54
N PRO A 143 -13.10 2.08 -11.71
CA PRO A 143 -12.37 1.71 -12.93
C PRO A 143 -10.86 1.95 -12.77
N PRO A 144 -10.02 0.92 -12.98
CA PRO A 144 -8.57 1.12 -12.96
C PRO A 144 -8.10 1.78 -14.27
N PRO A 145 -6.87 2.31 -14.33
CA PRO A 145 -6.27 2.83 -15.55
C PRO A 145 -6.28 1.80 -16.68
N GLU A 146 -6.59 2.24 -17.90
CA GLU A 146 -6.53 1.39 -19.09
C GLU A 146 -5.18 1.44 -19.79
N ILE A 147 -4.45 2.53 -19.56
CA ILE A 147 -3.11 2.78 -20.08
C ILE A 147 -2.15 2.99 -18.91
N TRP A 148 -0.88 2.69 -19.15
CA TRP A 148 0.21 2.90 -18.21
C TRP A 148 1.36 3.60 -18.92
N LEU A 149 1.64 4.83 -18.51
CA LEU A 149 2.73 5.66 -19.06
C LEU A 149 4.04 5.53 -18.27
N GLY A 150 4.04 4.78 -17.17
CA GLY A 150 5.24 4.52 -16.38
C GLY A 150 6.14 3.45 -17.01
N LYS A 151 7.41 3.40 -16.57
CA LYS A 151 8.34 2.34 -16.94
C LYS A 151 7.86 0.99 -16.38
N THR A 152 7.53 0.04 -17.26
CA THR A 152 7.08 -1.30 -16.85
C THR A 152 8.19 -2.09 -16.14
N SER A 153 9.46 -1.83 -16.45
CA SER A 153 10.63 -2.41 -15.78
C SER A 153 10.74 -2.04 -14.30
N HIS A 154 10.07 -0.97 -13.84
CA HIS A 154 10.03 -0.54 -12.44
C HIS A 154 8.82 -1.09 -11.67
N ILE A 155 7.97 -1.90 -12.32
CA ILE A 155 6.86 -2.55 -11.63
C ILE A 155 7.38 -3.78 -10.88
N ARG A 156 6.91 -3.97 -9.66
CA ARG A 156 7.08 -5.19 -8.86
C ARG A 156 5.72 -5.67 -8.38
N ILE A 157 5.58 -6.97 -8.16
CA ILE A 157 4.39 -7.54 -7.51
C ILE A 157 4.80 -7.90 -6.10
N LEU A 158 4.09 -7.38 -5.10
CA LEU A 158 4.28 -7.79 -3.72
C LEU A 158 3.80 -9.23 -3.56
N ASP A 159 4.65 -10.07 -2.96
CA ASP A 159 4.28 -11.45 -2.66
C ASP A 159 3.04 -11.47 -1.74
N PRO A 160 1.94 -12.15 -2.11
CA PRO A 160 0.75 -12.30 -1.27
C PRO A 160 1.04 -12.84 0.14
N TYR A 161 2.17 -13.49 0.36
CA TYR A 161 2.66 -13.88 1.68
C TYR A 161 2.73 -12.68 2.64
N PHE A 162 3.18 -11.51 2.19
CA PHE A 162 3.22 -10.31 3.04
C PHE A 162 1.81 -9.93 3.51
N LEU A 163 0.83 -9.94 2.61
CA LEU A 163 -0.57 -9.67 2.96
C LEU A 163 -1.10 -10.67 4.00
N GLN A 164 -0.78 -11.95 3.83
CA GLN A 164 -1.16 -13.01 4.78
C GLN A 164 -0.51 -12.81 6.16
N GLN A 165 0.79 -12.49 6.20
CA GLN A 165 1.49 -12.25 7.45
C GLN A 165 1.01 -10.97 8.14
N THR A 166 0.77 -9.90 7.40
CA THR A 166 0.16 -8.68 7.94
C THR A 166 -1.20 -8.99 8.56
N ALA A 167 -2.06 -9.74 7.86
CA ALA A 167 -3.37 -10.10 8.38
C ALA A 167 -3.27 -10.96 9.66
N SER A 168 -2.46 -12.02 9.64
CA SER A 168 -2.42 -13.01 10.73
C SER A 168 -1.51 -12.63 11.90
N ARG A 169 -0.29 -12.16 11.65
CA ARG A 169 0.72 -11.86 12.67
C ARG A 169 0.60 -10.44 13.21
N MET A 170 0.36 -9.46 12.34
CA MET A 170 0.34 -8.05 12.75
C MET A 170 -1.04 -7.63 13.25
N LEU A 171 -2.12 -8.03 12.56
CA LEU A 171 -3.49 -7.62 12.87
C LEU A 171 -4.32 -8.67 13.64
N HIS A 172 -3.81 -9.91 13.77
CA HIS A 172 -4.49 -11.04 14.40
C HIS A 172 -5.88 -11.34 13.79
N LEU A 173 -6.00 -11.18 12.47
CA LEU A 173 -7.24 -11.44 11.73
C LEU A 173 -7.40 -12.94 11.47
N PRO A 174 -8.64 -13.47 11.58
CA PRO A 174 -8.91 -14.86 11.24
C PRO A 174 -8.77 -15.09 9.73
N LEU A 175 -7.84 -15.97 9.34
CA LEU A 175 -7.61 -16.30 7.93
C LEU A 175 -8.70 -17.22 7.34
N ASN A 176 -9.44 -17.92 8.21
CA ASN A 176 -10.47 -18.89 7.84
C ASN A 176 -11.81 -18.47 8.46
N THR A 177 -12.41 -17.39 7.95
CA THR A 177 -13.80 -17.06 8.32
C THR A 177 -14.77 -17.90 7.49
N PRO A 178 -15.68 -18.67 8.13
CA PRO A 178 -16.71 -19.39 7.41
C PRO A 178 -17.59 -18.40 6.62
N PRO A 179 -18.01 -18.72 5.40
CA PRO A 179 -18.85 -17.84 4.57
C PRO A 179 -20.26 -17.57 5.14
N LYS A 180 -20.56 -18.06 6.35
CA LYS A 180 -21.86 -18.01 7.03
C LYS A 180 -21.98 -16.90 8.08
N THR A 181 -20.93 -16.15 8.38
CA THR A 181 -21.08 -14.96 9.24
C THR A 181 -21.50 -13.78 8.37
N ASN A 182 -22.49 -12.98 8.81
CA ASN A 182 -22.79 -11.66 8.22
C ASN A 182 -21.64 -10.64 8.42
N GLN A 183 -20.44 -11.11 8.80
CA GLN A 183 -19.27 -10.29 9.06
C GLN A 183 -18.49 -10.12 7.76
N ILE A 184 -18.25 -8.88 7.40
CA ILE A 184 -17.35 -8.50 6.31
C ILE A 184 -15.93 -8.92 6.71
N PRO A 185 -15.21 -9.71 5.89
CA PRO A 185 -13.81 -10.04 6.17
C PRO A 185 -12.99 -8.76 6.24
N ALA A 186 -12.33 -8.52 7.39
CA ALA A 186 -11.37 -7.45 7.51
C ALA A 186 -10.10 -7.83 6.72
N HIS A 187 -9.54 -6.86 5.99
CA HIS A 187 -8.28 -7.01 5.28
C HIS A 187 -7.35 -5.85 5.64
N PRO A 188 -6.03 -6.08 5.74
CA PRO A 188 -5.08 -4.99 6.01
C PRO A 188 -5.17 -3.88 4.97
N THR A 189 -5.15 -2.63 5.42
CA THR A 189 -4.96 -1.47 4.54
C THR A 189 -3.57 -1.50 3.89
N THR A 190 -3.44 -0.82 2.74
CA THR A 190 -2.14 -0.62 2.09
C THR A 190 -1.12 0.01 3.04
N GLY A 191 -1.55 0.88 3.97
CA GLY A 191 -0.67 1.54 4.93
C GLY A 191 -0.07 0.60 5.97
N ILE A 192 -0.90 -0.24 6.61
CA ILE A 192 -0.40 -1.27 7.53
C ILE A 192 0.48 -2.27 6.80
N LEU A 193 0.11 -2.65 5.58
CA LEU A 193 0.93 -3.54 4.76
C LEU A 193 2.30 -2.91 4.43
N ALA A 194 2.35 -1.61 4.13
CA ALA A 194 3.60 -0.90 3.89
C ALA A 194 4.51 -0.85 5.11
N ILE A 195 3.94 -0.67 6.31
CA ILE A 195 4.69 -0.78 7.57
C ILE A 195 5.24 -2.19 7.75
N TYR A 196 4.43 -3.22 7.46
CA TYR A 196 4.90 -4.61 7.53
C TYR A 196 6.02 -4.89 6.53
N VAL A 197 5.93 -4.34 5.31
CA VAL A 197 7.03 -4.39 4.34
C VAL A 197 8.28 -3.70 4.92
N ALA A 198 8.16 -2.49 5.46
CA ALA A 198 9.29 -1.77 6.06
C ALA A 198 9.96 -2.59 7.19
N LEU A 199 9.17 -3.22 8.07
CA LEU A 199 9.66 -4.10 9.15
C LEU A 199 10.52 -5.28 8.69
N ASN A 200 10.43 -5.67 7.42
CA ASN A 200 11.20 -6.79 6.87
C ASN A 200 12.41 -6.34 6.03
N TYR A 201 12.53 -5.05 5.69
CA TYR A 201 13.56 -4.56 4.77
C TYR A 201 14.42 -3.41 5.32
N CYS A 202 13.99 -2.79 6.42
CA CYS A 202 14.56 -1.58 7.01
C CYS A 202 15.05 -1.85 8.43
N ASP A 203 16.07 -1.08 8.85
CA ASP A 203 16.63 -1.17 10.19
C ASP A 203 15.96 -0.17 11.15
N VAL A 204 15.59 1.01 10.63
CA VAL A 204 14.89 2.07 11.37
C VAL A 204 13.67 2.50 10.57
N ILE A 205 12.51 2.54 11.22
CA ILE A 205 11.23 2.81 10.55
C ILE A 205 10.52 3.94 11.24
N HIS A 206 10.38 5.05 10.53
CA HIS A 206 9.55 6.16 10.95
C HIS A 206 8.31 6.26 10.06
N ILE A 207 7.23 6.77 10.64
CA ILE A 207 5.96 6.95 9.94
C ILE A 207 5.42 8.38 10.11
N ALA A 208 4.70 8.84 9.09
CA ALA A 208 4.00 10.13 9.10
C ALA A 208 2.68 10.01 8.31
N GLY A 209 1.67 10.80 8.64
CA GLY A 209 0.37 10.75 7.94
C GLY A 209 -0.42 9.47 8.19
N PHE A 210 -0.19 8.80 9.32
CA PHE A 210 -1.02 7.71 9.82
C PHE A 210 -2.03 8.22 10.85
N GLY A 211 -2.99 7.38 11.24
CA GLY A 211 -4.02 7.75 12.21
C GLY A 211 -5.23 8.42 11.55
N TYR A 212 -6.29 8.52 12.35
CA TYR A 212 -7.52 9.22 12.00
C TYR A 212 -7.72 10.33 13.03
N PRO A 213 -8.20 11.50 12.61
CA PRO A 213 -8.55 12.54 13.56
C PRO A 213 -9.56 11.98 14.57
N GLU A 214 -9.32 12.18 15.88
CA GLU A 214 -10.28 11.82 16.94
C GLU A 214 -11.56 12.69 16.92
N SER A 215 -11.73 13.48 15.86
CA SER A 215 -12.84 14.39 15.71
C SER A 215 -14.13 13.65 15.42
N LYS A 216 -15.17 13.95 16.20
CA LYS A 216 -16.57 13.60 15.89
C LYS A 216 -17.12 14.41 14.71
N ASP A 217 -16.37 15.39 14.21
CA ASP A 217 -16.78 16.20 13.07
C ASP A 217 -16.70 15.39 11.76
N LEU A 218 -17.88 15.12 11.20
CA LEU A 218 -18.03 14.44 9.91
C LEU A 218 -17.49 15.25 8.72
N LYS A 219 -17.24 16.55 8.89
CA LYS A 219 -16.64 17.42 7.88
C LYS A 219 -15.12 17.43 7.93
N HIS A 220 -14.50 16.87 8.96
CA HIS A 220 -13.05 16.81 9.05
C HIS A 220 -12.47 16.02 7.88
N PRO A 221 -11.49 16.55 7.13
CA PRO A 221 -10.84 15.83 6.03
C PRO A 221 -10.13 14.58 6.56
N ILE A 222 -10.15 13.48 5.79
CA ILE A 222 -9.46 12.24 6.16
C ILE A 222 -8.05 12.16 5.57
N HIS A 223 -7.86 12.79 4.42
CA HIS A 223 -6.58 12.81 3.72
C HIS A 223 -5.99 14.21 3.74
N TYR A 224 -4.66 14.32 3.61
CA TYR A 224 -4.00 15.61 3.44
C TYR A 224 -4.34 16.31 2.10
N TYR A 225 -5.06 15.61 1.21
CA TYR A 225 -5.44 16.04 -0.13
C TYR A 225 -6.90 15.70 -0.43
N GLY A 226 -7.45 16.30 -1.50
CA GLY A 226 -8.82 16.04 -1.93
C GLY A 226 -9.87 16.56 -0.94
N TYR A 227 -11.08 16.02 -1.05
CA TYR A 227 -12.27 16.51 -0.33
C TYR A 227 -12.98 15.41 0.46
N ASP A 228 -12.38 14.23 0.59
CA ASP A 228 -12.96 13.15 1.39
C ASP A 228 -12.92 13.54 2.87
N THR A 229 -14.03 13.31 3.57
CA THR A 229 -14.19 13.64 4.99
C THR A 229 -14.59 12.43 5.81
N MET A 230 -14.60 12.55 7.14
CA MET A 230 -15.05 11.50 8.06
C MET A 230 -16.46 10.96 7.74
N LYS A 231 -17.30 11.72 7.03
CA LYS A 231 -18.59 11.25 6.49
C LYS A 231 -18.44 10.06 5.52
N SER A 232 -17.41 10.03 4.67
CA SER A 232 -17.18 8.92 3.73
C SER A 232 -16.76 7.63 4.46
N MET A 233 -16.16 7.79 5.64
CA MET A 233 -15.74 6.67 6.50
C MET A 233 -16.90 6.00 7.25
N LYS A 234 -18.08 6.63 7.34
CA LYS A 234 -19.23 6.10 8.10
C LYS A 234 -19.76 4.75 7.58
N ASN A 235 -19.50 4.44 6.30
CA ASN A 235 -19.83 3.18 5.65
C ASN A 235 -18.58 2.39 5.20
N SER A 236 -17.39 2.78 5.68
CA SER A 236 -16.13 2.15 5.30
C SER A 236 -16.05 0.72 5.81
N TYR A 237 -15.53 -0.17 4.96
CA TYR A 237 -15.33 -1.59 5.22
C TYR A 237 -14.21 -1.90 6.24
N HIS A 238 -13.52 -0.88 6.75
CA HIS A 238 -12.39 -1.07 7.65
C HIS A 238 -12.84 -1.00 9.12
N ASN A 239 -12.82 -2.16 9.79
CA ASN A 239 -12.78 -2.19 11.25
C ASN A 239 -11.39 -1.72 11.72
N LEU A 240 -11.18 -0.40 11.73
CA LEU A 240 -9.92 0.27 12.03
C LEU A 240 -9.40 -0.01 13.44
N SER A 241 -10.20 -0.63 14.30
CA SER A 241 -9.79 -0.98 15.66
C SER A 241 -8.57 -1.91 15.70
N HIS A 242 -8.42 -2.82 14.72
CA HIS A 242 -7.27 -3.72 14.66
C HIS A 242 -5.98 -3.00 14.25
N GLU A 243 -6.08 -2.08 13.29
CA GLU A 243 -4.94 -1.33 12.77
C GLU A 243 -4.42 -0.31 13.78
N VAL A 244 -5.32 0.42 14.43
CA VAL A 244 -4.96 1.36 15.50
C VAL A 244 -4.26 0.63 16.65
N LYS A 245 -4.79 -0.52 17.09
CA LYS A 245 -4.14 -1.34 18.12
C LYS A 245 -2.78 -1.86 17.67
N ALA A 246 -2.64 -2.28 16.41
CA ALA A 246 -1.37 -2.76 15.90
C ALA A 246 -0.31 -1.65 15.83
N LEU A 247 -0.67 -0.46 15.33
CA LEU A 247 0.20 0.71 15.31
C LEU A 247 0.64 1.10 16.72
N LYS A 248 -0.29 1.11 17.68
CA LYS A 248 0.03 1.45 19.07
C LYS A 248 1.05 0.47 19.67
N ARG A 249 0.88 -0.84 19.45
CA ARG A 249 1.87 -1.86 19.89
C ARG A 249 3.26 -1.66 19.26
N LEU A 250 3.32 -1.27 18.00
CA LEU A 250 4.59 -1.03 17.30
C LEU A 250 5.28 0.24 17.80
N GLU A 251 4.50 1.29 18.08
CA GLU A 251 5.00 2.51 18.73
C GLU A 251 5.51 2.22 20.14
N ASP A 252 4.72 1.54 20.97
CA ASP A 252 5.06 1.26 22.38
C ASP A 252 6.30 0.37 22.51
N SER A 253 6.57 -0.49 21.52
CA SER A 253 7.78 -1.33 21.49
C SER A 253 9.00 -0.65 20.87
N GLY A 254 8.85 0.58 20.33
CA GLY A 254 9.91 1.28 19.61
C GLY A 254 10.23 0.68 18.24
N ALA A 255 9.45 -0.29 17.75
CA ALA A 255 9.64 -0.89 16.43
C ALA A 255 9.33 0.10 15.29
N VAL A 256 8.48 1.09 15.57
CA VAL A 256 8.14 2.18 14.66
C VAL A 256 8.05 3.48 15.46
N VAL A 257 8.53 4.59 14.90
CA VAL A 257 8.46 5.92 15.53
C VAL A 257 7.66 6.89 14.65
N TYR A 258 6.74 7.65 15.25
CA TYR A 258 6.10 8.74 14.55
C TYR A 258 7.06 9.92 14.40
N LEU A 259 7.27 10.38 13.17
CA LEU A 259 8.11 11.57 12.92
C LEU A 259 7.48 12.86 13.46
N HIS A 260 6.16 12.86 13.62
CA HIS A 260 5.41 13.92 14.28
C HIS A 260 4.30 13.27 15.12
N PRO A 261 4.19 13.59 16.43
CA PRO A 261 3.15 13.04 17.29
C PRO A 261 1.75 13.39 16.78
N HIS A 262 0.78 12.52 17.04
CA HIS A 262 -0.62 12.90 16.96
C HIS A 262 -0.88 13.91 18.08
N SER A 263 -1.30 15.12 17.72
CA SER A 263 -1.85 16.09 18.67
C SER A 263 -3.30 15.77 19.00
#